data_AF-A0AAU4T9K0-F1
#
_entry.id   AF-A0AAU4T9K0-F1
#
_cell.length_a   1.000
_cell.length_b   1.000
_cell.length_c   1.000
_cell.angle_alpha   90.00
_cell.angle_beta   90.00
_cell.angle_gamma   90.00
#
_symmetry.space_group_name_H-M   'P 1'
#
loop_
_entity.id
_entity.type
_entity.pdbx_description
1 polymer ?
#
loop_
_entity_poly.entity_id
_entity_poly.type
_entity_poly.pdbx_seq_one_letter_code
_entity_poly.pdbx_strand_id
1 'polypeptide(L)' 'MTGGRALILDVDAFTYPRADYRSEVAALALDGWIHRRFKLEPCGATVAYDRPSHRFAFTWPGPVAPFADELLPPRSA' A
#
# COMPACT_ATOMS: atom_id res chain seq x y z
N MET A 1 -8.48 27.08 10.81
CA MET A 1 -7.23 26.41 10.42
C MET A 1 -6.78 25.53 11.57
N THR A 2 -7.23 24.28 11.61
CA THR A 2 -6.87 23.33 12.66
C THR A 2 -5.47 22.81 12.35
N GLY A 3 -4.49 23.09 13.21
CA GLY A 3 -3.12 22.61 13.06
C GLY A 3 -3.10 21.08 13.09
N GLY A 4 -2.99 20.47 11.90
CA GLY A 4 -2.91 19.02 11.78
C GLY A 4 -1.61 18.51 12.38
N ARG A 5 -1.70 17.59 13.34
CA ARG A 5 -0.53 16.83 13.81
C ARG A 5 -0.23 15.76 12.77
N ALA A 6 0.97 15.79 12.19
CA ALA A 6 1.46 14.73 11.33
C ALA A 6 1.98 13.57 12.19
N LEU A 7 1.59 12.35 11.87
CA LEU A 7 2.13 11.12 12.45
C LEU A 7 3.03 10.46 11.40
N ILE A 8 4.32 10.30 11.71
CA ILE A 8 5.27 9.55 10.89
C ILE A 8 5.35 8.15 11.47
N LEU A 9 5.26 7.14 10.60
CA LEU A 9 5.29 5.73 10.96
C LEU A 9 6.39 5.05 10.15
N ASP A 10 7.39 4.53 10.85
CA ASP A 10 8.43 3.70 10.26
C ASP A 10 8.10 2.22 10.48
N VAL A 11 8.03 1.46 9.40
CA VAL A 11 7.74 0.03 9.41
C VAL A 11 9.02 -0.72 9.07
N ASP A 12 9.55 -1.44 10.05
CA ASP A 12 10.84 -2.14 9.92
C ASP A 12 10.73 -3.46 9.15
N ALA A 13 9.69 -4.25 9.40
CA ALA A 13 9.52 -5.55 8.77
C ALA A 13 8.06 -5.98 8.65
N PHE A 14 7.83 -6.84 7.66
CA PHE A 14 6.59 -7.60 7.53
C PHE A 14 6.88 -9.09 7.52
N THR A 15 5.98 -9.86 8.11
CA THR A 15 6.02 -11.32 8.03
C THR A 15 4.82 -11.81 7.25
N TYR A 16 5.06 -12.34 6.05
CA TYR A 16 4.05 -12.93 5.17
C TYR A 16 4.66 -14.14 4.44
N PRO A 17 3.84 -15.11 4.00
CA PRO A 17 4.29 -16.11 3.05
C PRO A 17 4.84 -15.43 1.80
N ARG A 18 6.11 -15.70 1.45
CA ARG A 18 6.77 -15.06 0.30
C ARG A 18 6.04 -15.27 -1.03
N ALA A 19 5.32 -16.39 -1.16
CA ALA A 19 4.55 -16.71 -2.36
C ALA A 19 3.40 -15.73 -2.62
N ASP A 20 2.92 -15.05 -1.58
CA ASP A 20 1.76 -14.17 -1.63
C ASP A 20 2.15 -12.69 -1.45
N TYR A 21 3.46 -12.38 -1.45
CA TYR A 21 3.89 -11.00 -1.25
C TYR A 21 3.59 -10.15 -2.48
N ARG A 22 2.84 -9.08 -2.23
CA ARG A 22 2.69 -7.94 -3.13
C ARG A 22 2.81 -6.68 -2.30
N SER A 23 3.66 -5.75 -2.74
CA SER A 23 3.86 -4.50 -2.02
C SER A 23 2.59 -3.65 -1.97
N GLU A 24 1.73 -3.70 -3.00
CA GLU A 24 0.43 -3.01 -2.97
C GLU A 24 -0.50 -3.58 -1.89
N VAL A 25 -0.47 -4.89 -1.68
CA VAL A 25 -1.24 -5.55 -0.61
C VAL A 25 -0.69 -5.14 0.76
N ALA A 26 0.64 -5.06 0.91
CA ALA A 26 1.27 -4.57 2.13
C ALA A 26 0.89 -3.11 2.42
N ALA A 27 0.83 -2.25 1.39
CA ALA A 27 0.40 -0.87 1.53
C ALA A 27 -1.03 -0.75 2.08
N LEU A 28 -1.96 -1.51 1.50
CA LEU A 28 -3.36 -1.50 1.93
C LEU A 28 -3.53 -2.08 3.34
N ALA A 29 -2.76 -3.13 3.66
CA ALA A 29 -2.76 -3.69 5.01
C ALA A 29 -2.25 -2.68 6.04
N LEU A 30 -1.18 -1.94 5.71
CA LEU A 30 -0.68 -0.85 6.55
C LEU A 30 -1.71 0.24 6.71
N ASP A 31 -2.24 0.75 5.59
CA ASP A 31 -3.26 1.80 5.58
C ASP A 31 -4.38 1.40 6.54
N GLY A 32 -5.02 0.25 6.28
CA GLY A 32 -6.11 -0.27 7.12
C GLY A 32 -5.75 -0.46 8.59
N TRP A 33 -4.51 -0.86 8.91
CA TRP A 33 -4.05 -0.98 10.30
C TRP A 33 -3.90 0.40 10.96
N ILE A 34 -3.30 1.37 10.28
CA ILE A 34 -3.06 2.73 10.77
C ILE A 34 -4.38 3.40 11.14
N HIS A 35 -5.38 3.33 10.25
CA HIS A 35 -6.68 3.96 10.49
C HIS A 35 -7.34 3.39 11.75
N ARG A 36 -7.37 2.06 11.86
CA ARG A 36 -7.99 1.39 13.01
C ARG A 36 -7.23 1.68 14.30
N ARG A 37 -5.90 1.66 14.26
CA ARG A 37 -5.05 1.80 15.45
C ARG A 37 -5.01 3.22 16.01
N PHE A 38 -5.09 4.23 15.14
CA PHE A 38 -4.92 5.64 15.49
C PHE A 38 -6.19 6.48 15.29
N LYS A 39 -7.30 5.89 14.83
CA LYS A 39 -8.56 6.57 14.51
C LYS A 39 -8.35 7.72 13.51
N LEU A 40 -7.56 7.44 12.48
CA LEU A 40 -7.29 8.36 11.38
C LEU A 40 -8.21 8.03 10.20
N GLU A 41 -8.53 9.03 9.39
CA GLU A 41 -9.26 8.82 8.15
C GLU A 41 -8.42 8.00 7.16
N PRO A 42 -9.04 7.09 6.38
CA PRO A 42 -8.35 6.39 5.31
C PRO A 42 -7.73 7.36 4.31
N CYS A 43 -6.54 7.03 3.80
CA CYS A 43 -5.88 7.91 2.83
C CYS A 43 -6.62 7.95 1.48
N GLY A 44 -7.48 6.97 1.21
CA GLY A 44 -8.21 6.81 -0.07
C GLY A 44 -7.63 5.72 -0.98
N ALA A 45 -6.69 4.92 -0.48
CA ALA A 45 -6.19 3.76 -1.20
C ALA A 45 -7.29 2.69 -1.32
N THR A 46 -7.43 2.09 -2.50
CA THR A 46 -8.44 1.05 -2.76
C THR A 46 -7.90 -0.06 -3.66
N VAL A 47 -8.57 -1.21 -3.63
CA VAL A 47 -8.34 -2.33 -4.54
C VAL A 47 -9.67 -2.85 -5.05
N ALA A 48 -9.72 -3.14 -6.35
CA ALA A 48 -10.84 -3.81 -6.99
C ALA A 48 -10.33 -4.99 -7.82
N TYR A 49 -11.15 -6.04 -7.94
CA TYR A 49 -10.85 -7.14 -8.85
C TYR A 49 -11.43 -6.83 -10.24
N ASP A 50 -10.55 -6.55 -11.21
CA ASP A 50 -10.86 -6.36 -12.62
C ASP A 50 -11.10 -7.73 -13.27
N ARG A 51 -12.38 -8.11 -13.37
CA ARG A 51 -12.80 -9.42 -13.93
C ARG A 51 -12.36 -9.61 -15.39
N PRO A 52 -12.57 -8.65 -16.31
CA PRO A 52 -12.11 -8.79 -17.70
C PRO A 52 -10.63 -9.17 -17.84
N SER A 53 -9.76 -8.56 -17.05
CA SER A 53 -8.31 -8.79 -17.13
C SER A 53 -7.80 -9.81 -16.09
N HIS A 54 -8.70 -10.45 -15.34
CA HIS A 54 -8.37 -11.40 -14.26
C HIS A 54 -7.28 -10.90 -13.29
N ARG A 55 -7.35 -9.64 -12.87
CA ARG A 55 -6.30 -9.01 -12.04
C ARG A 55 -6.87 -8.10 -10.95
N PHE A 56 -6.08 -7.88 -9.91
CA PHE A 56 -6.35 -6.82 -8.94
C PHE A 56 -5.85 -5.48 -9.47
N ALA A 57 -6.72 -4.47 -9.48
CA ALA A 57 -6.42 -3.09 -9.83
C ALA A 57 -6.37 -2.26 -8.54
N PHE A 58 -5.24 -1.60 -8.31
CA PHE A 58 -4.99 -0.77 -7.13
C PHE A 58 -5.13 0.69 -7.51
N THR A 59 -5.65 1.50 -6.59
CA THR A 59 -5.77 2.96 -6.77
C THR A 59 -5.24 3.64 -5.52
N TRP A 60 -4.42 4.67 -5.73
CA TRP A 60 -3.75 5.41 -4.66
C TRP A 60 -4.21 6.88 -4.65
N PRO A 61 -4.27 7.52 -3.48
CA PRO A 61 -4.52 8.94 -3.38
C PRO A 61 -3.26 9.71 -3.82
N GLY A 62 -3.32 10.29 -5.01
CA GLY A 62 -2.24 11.12 -5.54
C GLY A 62 -1.30 10.39 -6.51
N PRO A 63 -0.24 11.07 -6.98
CA PRO A 63 0.54 10.63 -8.13
C PRO A 63 1.57 9.53 -7.83
N VAL A 64 1.82 9.21 -6.57
CA VAL A 64 2.90 8.29 -6.16
C VAL A 64 2.30 7.00 -5.63
N ALA A 65 2.62 5.88 -6.29
CA ALA A 65 2.35 4.56 -5.74
C ALA A 65 3.30 4.31 -4.55
N PRO A 66 2.80 3.75 -3.44
CA PRO A 66 3.56 3.61 -2.19
C PRO A 66 4.75 2.65 -2.32
N PHE A 67 4.73 1.76 -3.31
CA PHE A 67 5.82 0.84 -3.60
C PHE A 67 6.03 0.75 -5.11
N ALA A 68 7.21 1.17 -5.56
CA ALA A 68 7.65 1.08 -6.95
C ALA A 68 8.54 -0.16 -7.11
N ASP A 69 7.96 -1.35 -6.96
CA ASP A 69 8.71 -2.61 -7.13
C ASP A 69 9.26 -2.79 -8.55
N GLU A 70 8.70 -2.08 -9.54
CA GLU A 70 9.15 -2.08 -10.94
C GLU A 70 10.45 -1.29 -11.20
N LEU A 71 11.08 -0.67 -10.19
CA LEU A 71 12.34 0.06 -10.39
C LEU A 71 13.61 -0.81 -10.38
N LEU A 72 13.50 -2.12 -10.17
CA LEU A 72 14.63 -3.01 -10.40
C LEU A 72 14.53 -3.61 -11.81
N PRO A 73 15.51 -3.34 -12.70
CA PRO A 73 15.56 -4.05 -13.97
C PRO A 73 15.60 -5.57 -13.71
N PRO A 74 15.06 -6.40 -14.61
CA PRO A 74 15.19 -7.85 -14.47
C PRO A 74 16.66 -8.18 -14.24
N ARG A 75 16.95 -8.93 -13.17
CA ARG A 75 18.30 -9.44 -12.93
C ARG A 75 18.71 -10.17 -14.21
N SER A 76 19.72 -9.64 -14.88
CA SER A 76 20.35 -10.32 -16.01
C SER A 76 20.75 -11.72 -15.53
N ALA A 77 20.17 -12.73 -16.18
CA ALA A 77 20.52 -14.13 -15.98
C ALA A 77 21.92 -14.42 -16.53
#